data_AF-A0A7S0L0K3-F1
#
_entry.id   AF-A0A7S0L0K3-F1
#
_cell.length_a   1.000
_cell.length_b   1.000
_cell.length_c   1.000
_cell.angle_alpha   90.00
_cell.angle_beta   90.00
_cell.angle_gamma   90.00
#
_symmetry.space_group_name_H-M   'P 1'
#
loop_
_entity.id
_entity.type
_entity.pdbx_description
1 polymer ?
#
loop_
_entity_poly.entity_id
_entity_poly.type
_entity_poly.pdbx_seq_one_letter_code
_entity_poly.pdbx_strand_id
1 'polypeptide(L)'
;AELPWNRSSSELLSVKAARTQLEGDHYAMEKVKQRILEFLAVCQLRGDTKGSIMCLLGPPGIGKTSLGKSVAAALGRDFYRVSLGGVHSEAEVRGHRRTYVGAMPGLIMQAIKKCGTNN
;
A
#
# COMPACT_ATOMS: atom_id res chain seq x y z
N ALA A 1 -17.73 15.16 5.95
CA ALA A 1 -18.02 13.74 6.24
C ALA A 1 -17.57 12.85 5.08
N GLU A 2 -16.35 13.04 4.56
CA GLU A 2 -15.90 12.41 3.30
C GLU A 2 -14.87 11.29 3.49
N LEU A 3 -14.47 10.97 4.71
CA LEU A 3 -13.48 9.93 4.97
C LEU A 3 -14.19 8.56 5.11
N PRO A 4 -13.64 7.48 4.51
CA PRO A 4 -14.31 6.20 4.32
C PRO A 4 -14.30 5.30 5.57
N TRP A 5 -14.55 5.85 6.76
CA TRP A 5 -14.40 5.12 8.03
C TRP A 5 -15.21 3.82 8.10
N ASN A 6 -16.39 3.79 7.47
CA ASN A 6 -17.33 2.67 7.50
C ASN A 6 -17.30 1.84 6.21
N ARG A 7 -16.38 2.12 5.27
CA ARG A 7 -16.29 1.43 3.98
C ARG A 7 -14.97 0.69 3.89
N SER A 8 -15.06 -0.63 3.75
CA SER A 8 -13.91 -1.51 3.56
C SER A 8 -14.00 -2.18 2.18
N SER A 9 -12.86 -2.37 1.53
CA SER A 9 -12.71 -3.21 0.35
C SER A 9 -12.89 -4.69 0.73
N SER A 10 -13.42 -5.48 -0.20
CA SER A 10 -13.50 -6.93 -0.06
C SER A 10 -12.12 -7.53 -0.31
N GLU A 11 -11.47 -8.04 0.74
CA GLU A 11 -10.12 -8.56 0.62
C GLU A 11 -10.11 -9.99 0.04
N LEU A 12 -9.25 -10.21 -0.95
CA LEU A 12 -8.99 -11.51 -1.55
C LEU A 12 -7.63 -12.02 -1.09
N LEU A 13 -7.53 -12.46 0.17
CA LEU A 13 -6.31 -13.02 0.74
C LEU A 13 -6.11 -14.48 0.30
N SER A 14 -5.64 -14.68 -0.93
CA SER A 14 -5.26 -15.99 -1.47
C SER A 14 -3.83 -15.98 -1.99
N VAL A 15 -2.93 -16.68 -1.30
CA VAL A 15 -1.52 -16.83 -1.71
C VAL A 15 -1.41 -17.47 -3.10
N LYS A 16 -2.32 -18.39 -3.45
CA LYS A 16 -2.32 -19.03 -4.76
C LYS A 16 -2.65 -18.04 -5.88
N ALA A 17 -3.68 -17.20 -5.68
CA ALA A 17 -4.05 -16.16 -6.62
C ALA A 17 -2.94 -15.11 -6.75
N ALA A 18 -2.39 -14.67 -5.62
CA ALA A 18 -1.28 -13.72 -5.58
C ALA A 18 -0.05 -14.23 -6.33
N ARG A 19 0.27 -15.52 -6.21
CA ARG A 19 1.36 -16.14 -6.97
C ARG A 19 1.12 -16.04 -8.48
N THR A 20 -0.04 -16.49 -8.94
CA THR A 20 -0.38 -16.44 -10.37
C THR A 20 -0.30 -15.03 -10.92
N GLN A 21 -0.78 -14.04 -10.16
CA GLN A 21 -0.72 -12.64 -10.55
C GLN A 21 0.70 -12.09 -10.60
N LEU A 22 1.52 -12.34 -9.58
CA LEU A 22 2.93 -11.91 -9.55
C LEU A 22 3.76 -12.54 -10.67
N GLU A 23 3.49 -13.80 -11.03
CA GLU A 23 4.13 -14.45 -12.17
C GLU A 23 3.71 -13.85 -13.51
N GLY A 24 2.46 -13.44 -13.65
CA GLY A 24 1.96 -12.79 -14.87
C GLY A 24 2.48 -11.36 -15.06
N ASP A 25 2.57 -10.60 -13.98
CA ASP A 25 2.93 -9.17 -14.02
C ASP A 25 4.45 -8.93 -14.06
N HIS A 26 5.25 -9.86 -13.53
CA HIS A 26 6.69 -9.68 -13.36
C HIS A 26 7.47 -10.91 -13.83
N TYR A 27 8.38 -10.72 -14.77
CA TYR A 27 9.32 -11.77 -15.17
C TYR A 27 10.50 -11.86 -14.17
N ALA A 28 10.97 -13.08 -13.89
CA ALA A 28 12.05 -13.39 -12.94
C ALA A 28 11.74 -12.92 -11.49
N MET A 29 12.77 -12.51 -10.74
CA MET A 29 12.65 -12.05 -9.34
C MET A 29 12.14 -13.11 -8.34
N GLU A 30 12.45 -14.39 -8.56
CA GLU A 30 12.01 -15.52 -7.74
C GLU A 30 12.16 -15.28 -6.23
N LYS A 31 13.33 -14.81 -5.79
CA LYS A 31 13.60 -14.54 -4.37
C LYS A 31 12.68 -13.47 -3.79
N VAL A 32 12.37 -12.43 -4.56
CA VAL A 32 11.51 -11.32 -4.11
C VAL A 32 10.05 -11.76 -4.09
N LYS A 33 9.58 -12.43 -5.16
CA LYS A 33 8.22 -12.99 -5.22
C LYS A 33 7.98 -13.97 -4.08
N GLN A 34 8.93 -14.86 -3.80
CA GLN A 34 8.84 -15.80 -2.70
C GLN A 34 8.70 -15.09 -1.35
N ARG A 35 9.48 -14.03 -1.11
CA ARG A 35 9.38 -13.25 0.13
C ARG A 35 8.05 -12.52 0.27
N ILE A 36 7.49 -12.01 -0.83
CA ILE A 36 6.16 -11.42 -0.86
C ILE A 36 5.10 -12.47 -0.52
N LEU A 37 5.19 -13.67 -1.10
CA LEU A 37 4.25 -14.76 -0.82
C LEU A 37 4.32 -15.24 0.62
N GLU A 38 5.52 -15.34 1.21
CA GLU A 38 5.71 -15.63 2.64
C GLU A 38 5.03 -14.59 3.52
N PHE A 39 5.22 -13.31 3.20
CA PHE A 39 4.56 -12.21 3.92
C PHE A 39 3.03 -12.34 3.84
N LEU A 40 2.49 -12.56 2.65
CA LEU A 40 1.05 -12.75 2.45
C LEU A 40 0.51 -13.99 3.16
N ALA A 41 1.29 -15.08 3.22
CA ALA A 41 0.91 -16.29 3.95
C ALA A 41 0.82 -16.03 5.46
N VAL A 42 1.75 -15.26 6.02
CA VAL A 42 1.68 -14.86 7.44
C VAL A 42 0.45 -13.98 7.71
N CYS A 43 0.14 -13.03 6.82
CA CYS A 43 -1.07 -12.21 6.95
C CYS A 43 -2.35 -13.06 6.85
N GLN A 44 -2.39 -14.02 5.92
CA GLN A 44 -3.53 -14.94 5.78
C GLN A 44 -3.73 -15.78 7.04
N LEU A 45 -2.65 -16.27 7.66
CA LEU A 45 -2.72 -17.05 8.91
C LEU A 45 -3.16 -16.22 10.11
N ARG A 46 -2.75 -14.95 10.19
CA ARG A 46 -3.15 -14.04 11.27
C ARG A 46 -4.57 -13.52 11.13
N GLY A 47 -5.14 -13.54 9.93
CA GLY A 47 -6.44 -12.92 9.62
C GLY A 47 -6.42 -11.39 9.64
N ASP A 48 -5.23 -10.79 9.74
CA ASP A 48 -5.00 -9.35 9.78
C ASP A 48 -3.64 -9.02 9.14
N THR A 49 -3.53 -7.79 8.65
CA THR A 49 -2.30 -7.27 8.01
C THR A 49 -1.53 -6.31 8.94
N LYS A 50 -1.94 -6.15 10.20
CA LYS A 50 -1.35 -5.17 11.11
C LYS A 50 -0.01 -5.66 11.64
N GLY A 51 0.97 -4.76 11.68
CA GLY A 51 2.22 -4.96 12.42
C GLY A 51 3.44 -5.35 11.60
N SER A 52 3.34 -5.56 10.28
CA SER A 52 4.52 -5.76 9.44
C SER A 52 4.46 -4.91 8.16
N ILE A 53 5.53 -4.14 7.93
CA ILE A 53 5.69 -3.27 6.77
C ILE A 53 6.82 -3.86 5.91
N MET A 54 6.54 -4.09 4.64
CA MET A 54 7.53 -4.60 3.69
C MET A 54 8.29 -3.46 3.01
N CYS A 55 9.62 -3.56 2.99
CA CYS A 55 10.51 -2.61 2.32
C CYS A 55 11.20 -3.27 1.13
N LEU A 56 11.14 -2.64 -0.05
CA LEU A 56 11.75 -3.14 -1.29
C LEU A 56 13.00 -2.30 -1.68
N LEU A 57 14.19 -2.82 -1.38
CA LEU A 57 15.48 -2.16 -1.65
C LEU A 57 16.13 -2.60 -2.97
N GLY A 58 16.97 -1.74 -3.57
CA GLY A 58 17.62 -1.97 -4.88
C GLY A 58 17.63 -0.75 -5.82
N PRO A 59 18.29 -0.85 -6.99
CA PRO A 59 18.48 0.25 -7.95
C PRO A 59 17.17 0.85 -8.50
N PRO A 60 17.22 2.07 -9.10
CA PRO A 60 16.08 2.61 -9.85
C PRO A 60 15.78 1.74 -11.08
N GLY A 61 14.51 1.71 -11.51
CA GLY A 61 14.09 0.99 -12.73
C GLY A 61 13.76 -0.50 -12.56
N ILE A 62 13.99 -1.11 -11.39
CA ILE A 62 13.76 -2.55 -11.16
C ILE A 62 12.29 -2.95 -10.89
N GLY A 63 11.33 -2.03 -11.01
CA GLY A 63 9.91 -2.37 -10.84
C GLY A 63 9.38 -2.43 -9.39
N LYS A 64 10.00 -1.77 -8.41
CA LYS A 64 9.50 -1.75 -7.01
C LYS A 64 8.06 -1.26 -6.89
N THR A 65 7.73 -0.19 -7.61
CA THR A 65 6.39 0.40 -7.60
C THR A 65 5.39 -0.50 -8.32
N SER A 66 5.79 -1.19 -9.39
CA SER A 66 4.91 -2.13 -10.07
C SER A 66 4.65 -3.37 -9.22
N LEU A 67 5.65 -3.88 -8.48
CA LEU A 67 5.46 -4.95 -7.50
C LEU A 67 4.41 -4.57 -6.44
N GLY A 68 4.50 -3.36 -5.89
CA GLY A 68 3.48 -2.87 -4.94
C GLY A 68 2.07 -2.82 -5.55
N LYS A 69 1.95 -2.39 -6.81
CA LYS A 69 0.67 -2.36 -7.53
C LYS A 69 0.09 -3.75 -7.76
N SER A 70 0.93 -4.73 -8.15
CA SER A 70 0.49 -6.12 -8.35
C SER A 70 0.09 -6.80 -7.04
N VAL A 71 0.78 -6.50 -5.94
CA VAL A 71 0.37 -6.99 -4.61
C VAL A 71 -0.98 -6.40 -4.20
N ALA A 72 -1.19 -5.09 -4.40
CA ALA A 72 -2.48 -4.47 -4.09
C ALA A 72 -3.63 -5.06 -4.93
N ALA A 73 -3.38 -5.28 -6.23
CA ALA A 73 -4.34 -5.91 -7.13
C ALA A 73 -4.63 -7.37 -6.73
N ALA A 74 -3.62 -8.13 -6.32
CA ALA A 74 -3.79 -9.50 -5.81
C ALA A 74 -4.61 -9.57 -4.52
N LEU A 75 -4.53 -8.54 -3.67
CA LEU A 75 -5.32 -8.42 -2.45
C LEU A 75 -6.72 -7.84 -2.67
N GLY A 76 -7.02 -7.34 -3.87
CA GLY A 76 -8.27 -6.63 -4.16
C GLY A 76 -8.38 -5.26 -3.47
N ARG A 77 -7.25 -4.62 -3.16
CA ARG A 77 -7.18 -3.33 -2.46
C ARG A 77 -6.76 -2.19 -3.39
N ASP A 78 -7.22 -0.99 -3.08
CA ASP A 78 -6.83 0.21 -3.82
C ASP A 78 -5.37 0.57 -3.57
N PHE A 79 -4.66 0.84 -4.66
CA PHE A 79 -3.25 1.21 -4.61
C PHE A 79 -3.07 2.73 -4.66
N TYR A 80 -2.38 3.28 -3.66
CA TYR A 80 -1.97 4.68 -3.65
C TYR A 80 -0.47 4.81 -3.46
N ARG A 81 0.16 5.67 -4.25
CA ARG A 81 1.59 5.98 -4.15
C ARG A 81 1.79 7.35 -3.51
N VAL A 82 2.50 7.37 -2.38
CA VAL A 82 3.00 8.61 -1.76
C VAL A 82 4.49 8.74 -2.08
N SER A 83 4.90 9.89 -2.63
CA SER A 83 6.32 10.21 -2.78
C SER A 83 6.83 10.86 -1.49
N LEU A 84 7.89 10.30 -0.93
CA LEU A 84 8.59 10.87 0.23
C LEU A 84 9.87 11.62 -0.15
N GLY A 85 10.28 11.55 -1.43
CA GLY A 85 11.43 12.29 -1.92
C GLY A 85 11.17 13.78 -1.89
N GLY A 86 12.03 14.54 -1.21
CA GLY A 86 11.87 15.98 -1.05
C GLY A 86 10.85 16.39 0.01
N VAL A 87 10.41 15.47 0.88
CA VAL A 87 9.61 15.86 2.06
C VAL A 87 10.55 16.45 3.11
N HIS A 88 10.21 17.64 3.59
CA HIS A 88 11.06 18.38 4.55
C HIS A 88 10.32 18.73 5.83
N SER A 89 8.98 18.66 5.82
CA SER A 89 8.14 19.05 6.93
C SER A 89 7.16 17.95 7.34
N GLU A 90 6.97 17.79 8.64
CA GLU A 90 5.93 16.92 9.20
C GLU A 90 4.53 17.33 8.75
N ALA A 91 4.32 18.63 8.52
CA ALA A 91 3.03 19.16 8.11
C ALA A 91 2.59 18.64 6.73
N GLU A 92 3.52 18.27 5.85
CA GLU A 92 3.18 17.64 4.57
C GLU A 92 2.59 16.24 4.77
N VAL A 93 3.09 15.49 5.76
CA VAL A 93 2.65 14.12 6.04
C VAL A 93 1.36 14.11 6.87
N ARG A 94 1.33 14.88 7.98
CA ARG A 94 0.21 14.90 8.95
C ARG A 94 -0.85 15.96 8.67
N GLY A 95 -0.48 17.07 8.04
CA GLY A 95 -1.35 18.23 7.85
C GLY A 95 -1.24 19.26 8.97
N HIS A 96 -1.96 20.36 8.80
CA HIS A 96 -1.96 21.48 9.74
C HIS A 96 -3.09 21.40 10.76
N ARG A 97 -2.89 22.02 11.93
CA ARG A 97 -4.00 22.30 12.85
C ARG A 97 -5.00 23.24 12.17
N ARG A 98 -6.30 23.03 12.42
CA ARG A 98 -7.39 23.84 11.84
C ARG A 98 -7.34 25.33 12.16
N THR A 99 -6.57 25.72 13.19
CA THR A 99 -6.39 27.12 13.60
C THR A 99 -5.53 27.93 12.63
N TYR A 100 -4.80 27.29 11.73
CA TYR A 100 -4.01 27.99 10.71
C TYR A 100 -4.87 28.38 9.51
N VAL A 101 -4.73 29.63 9.06
CA VAL A 101 -5.31 30.08 7.79
C VAL A 101 -4.75 29.21 6.66
N GLY A 102 -5.64 28.59 5.86
CA GLY A 102 -5.24 27.68 4.79
C GLY A 102 -4.85 26.27 5.25
N ALA A 103 -5.28 25.83 6.45
CA ALA A 103 -4.98 24.49 6.94
C ALA A 103 -5.45 23.38 5.99
N MET A 104 -4.51 22.62 5.47
CA MET A 104 -4.76 21.48 4.59
C MET A 104 -4.47 20.15 5.31
N PRO A 105 -5.24 19.09 5.03
CA PRO A 105 -4.94 17.74 5.52
C PRO A 105 -3.65 17.23 4.87
N GLY A 106 -2.86 16.47 5.62
CA GLY A 106 -1.60 15.90 5.13
C GLY A 106 -1.80 14.83 4.05
N LEU A 107 -0.70 14.43 3.42
CA LEU A 107 -0.65 13.48 2.31
C LEU A 107 -1.35 12.15 2.63
N ILE A 108 -1.23 11.63 3.86
CA ILE A 108 -1.87 10.37 4.26
C ILE A 108 -3.39 10.50 4.27
N MET A 109 -3.92 11.59 4.85
CA MET A 109 -5.37 11.81 4.90
C MET A 109 -5.95 12.04 3.51
N GLN A 110 -5.23 12.73 2.63
CA GLN A 110 -5.63 12.89 1.23
C GLN A 110 -5.62 11.57 0.47
N ALA A 111 -4.64 10.69 0.72
CA ALA A 111 -4.56 9.36 0.13
C ALA A 111 -5.78 8.51 0.52
N ILE A 112 -6.10 8.45 1.82
CA ILE A 112 -7.26 7.71 2.33
C ILE A 112 -8.56 8.24 1.70
N LYS A 113 -8.73 9.57 1.60
CA LYS A 113 -9.88 10.17 0.94
C LYS A 113 -9.99 9.75 -0.54
N LYS A 114 -8.87 9.62 -1.24
CA LYS A 114 -8.84 9.21 -2.66
C LYS A 114 -9.10 7.73 -2.87
N CYS A 115 -8.58 6.84 -2.01
CA CYS A 115 -8.88 5.40 -2.09
C CYS A 115 -10.35 5.13 -1.75
N GLY A 116 -10.92 5.84 -0.77
CA GLY A 116 -12.34 5.67 -0.45
C GLY A 116 -12.67 4.37 0.29
N THR A 117 -11.65 3.66 0.80
CA THR A 117 -11.75 2.53 1.74
C THR A 117 -10.85 2.75 2.96
N ASN A 118 -11.16 2.09 4.08
CA ASN A 118 -10.40 2.17 5.34
C ASN A 118 -9.32 1.07 5.50
N ASN A 119 -9.18 0.18 4.51
CA ASN A 119 -8.27 -0.98 4.51
C ASN A 119 -7.49 -1.12 3.20
#